data_AF-A0A848WU30-F1
#
_entry.id   AF-A0A848WU30-F1
#
_cell.length_a   1.000
_cell.length_b   1.000
_cell.length_c   1.000
_cell.angle_alpha   90.00
_cell.angle_beta   90.00
_cell.angle_gamma   90.00
#
_symmetry.space_group_name_H-M   'P 1'
#
loop_
_entity.id
_entity.type
_entity.pdbx_description
1 polymer ?
#
loop_
_entity_poly.entity_id
_entity_poly.type
_entity_poly.pdbx_seq_one_letter_code
_entity_poly.pdbx_strand_id
1 'polypeptide(L)'
;MRSHSLLILLCLVVPATVFFSDAVFSKAEYRQAASDTRVIFISVDGLRPDAITTHGPEDVPNFYRLRNEGAFTDNARSAVNYTITLPNHTGMVTSRLVAGENGHGWTINHDPPIGMTLHKNKGGYIPSMFSVAHDHGLRTGMFVSKTKFSLFENSWGEKHGAPDLVGPDNGRNKIDRYEMKRTSELVIDKLERVMKKETFDLLMVHIRNPDTAGHVQGWRTTKPSLYMNSVKKADELLGDIFEKIDKSPDWSGKTYIVLTADHGGLTGAKQHNLNEQRENYTIPFYVWGPGVSPGSDLYALNPGSRQNPGELNPVLTNDGTQPIRNADAGNLCLDLLGLPAIPGSTVNSNLDLKVGR
;
A
#
# COMPACT_ATOMS: atom_id res chain seq x y z
N MET A 1 -83.23 -24.83 36.96
CA MET A 1 -82.65 -24.40 35.66
C MET A 1 -81.55 -23.39 35.96
N ARG A 2 -80.33 -23.70 35.54
CA ARG A 2 -79.08 -23.04 35.98
C ARG A 2 -78.84 -21.74 35.21
N SER A 3 -78.85 -20.62 35.93
CA SER A 3 -78.42 -19.30 35.47
C SER A 3 -76.90 -19.27 35.31
N HIS A 4 -76.41 -19.06 34.09
CA HIS A 4 -74.99 -18.85 33.81
C HIS A 4 -74.69 -17.35 33.91
N SER A 5 -74.00 -16.93 34.97
CA SER A 5 -73.44 -15.58 35.08
C SER A 5 -72.08 -15.55 34.41
N LEU A 6 -71.97 -14.77 33.33
CA LEU A 6 -70.75 -14.52 32.56
C LEU A 6 -69.88 -13.52 33.33
N LEU A 7 -68.69 -13.94 33.76
CA LEU A 7 -67.69 -13.08 34.40
C LEU A 7 -66.90 -12.36 33.30
N ILE A 8 -67.12 -11.05 33.13
CA ILE A 8 -66.32 -10.20 32.22
C ILE A 8 -65.06 -9.77 32.98
N LEU A 9 -63.90 -10.30 32.57
CA LEU A 9 -62.59 -9.89 33.06
C LEU A 9 -62.20 -8.58 32.36
N LEU A 10 -62.23 -7.47 33.09
CA LEU A 10 -61.78 -6.16 32.59
C LEU A 10 -60.24 -6.13 32.61
N CYS A 11 -59.60 -6.38 31.46
CA CYS A 11 -58.16 -6.14 31.31
C CYS A 11 -57.89 -4.63 31.22
N LEU A 12 -57.35 -4.07 32.31
CA LEU A 12 -56.75 -2.72 32.33
C LEU A 12 -55.49 -2.74 31.45
N VAL A 13 -55.60 -2.22 30.22
CA VAL A 13 -54.44 -1.91 29.38
C VAL A 13 -53.88 -0.57 29.86
N VAL A 14 -52.80 -0.61 30.66
CA VAL A 14 -52.00 0.58 30.96
C VAL A 14 -51.15 0.86 29.72
N PRO A 15 -51.23 2.05 29.09
CA PRO A 15 -50.34 2.38 27.98
C PRO A 15 -48.93 2.56 28.55
N ALA A 16 -48.05 1.60 28.29
CA ALA A 16 -46.63 1.78 28.47
C ALA A 16 -46.17 2.79 27.41
N THR A 17 -46.03 4.05 27.80
CA THR A 17 -45.30 5.05 27.03
C THR A 17 -43.85 4.60 26.93
N VAL A 18 -43.52 3.95 25.81
CA VAL A 18 -42.14 3.69 25.41
C VAL A 18 -41.54 5.04 25.05
N PHE A 19 -40.75 5.61 25.95
CA PHE A 19 -39.86 6.72 25.61
C PHE A 19 -38.80 6.17 24.67
N PHE A 20 -39.00 6.34 23.36
CA PHE A 20 -37.87 6.33 22.44
C PHE A 20 -37.06 7.58 22.74
N SER A 21 -36.00 7.41 23.53
CA SER A 21 -34.91 8.38 23.55
C SER A 21 -34.33 8.40 22.15
N ASP A 22 -34.72 9.38 21.33
CA ASP A 22 -33.91 9.81 20.20
C ASP A 22 -32.60 10.35 20.78
N ALA A 23 -31.67 9.43 21.03
CA ALA A 23 -30.28 9.78 21.27
C ALA A 23 -29.75 10.35 19.96
N VAL A 24 -29.91 11.67 19.81
CA VAL A 24 -29.11 12.47 18.90
C VAL A 24 -27.67 12.26 19.35
N PHE A 25 -27.00 11.29 18.74
CA PHE A 25 -25.56 11.16 18.84
C PHE A 25 -24.98 12.47 18.34
N SER A 26 -24.56 13.32 19.27
CA SER A 26 -23.89 14.56 18.91
C SER A 26 -22.64 14.21 18.11
N LYS A 27 -22.39 14.96 17.03
CA LYS A 27 -21.20 14.87 16.16
C LYS A 27 -19.85 15.10 16.88
N ALA A 28 -19.80 15.10 18.21
CA ALA A 28 -18.70 15.63 19.00
C ALA A 28 -17.75 14.59 19.64
N GLU A 29 -17.88 13.29 19.38
CA GLU A 29 -16.98 12.27 19.93
C GLU A 29 -16.43 11.28 18.89
N TYR A 30 -15.95 11.80 17.75
CA TYR A 30 -15.11 11.04 16.81
C TYR A 30 -13.72 11.67 16.68
N ARG A 31 -13.08 11.97 17.81
CA ARG A 31 -11.61 11.94 17.87
C ARG A 31 -11.24 10.57 18.39
N GLN A 32 -11.19 9.59 17.50
CA GLN A 32 -10.30 8.46 17.76
C GLN A 32 -8.92 9.09 17.99
N ALA A 33 -8.33 8.88 19.16
CA ALA A 33 -7.00 9.38 19.45
C ALA A 33 -6.13 9.04 18.24
N ALA A 34 -5.61 10.06 17.55
CA ALA A 34 -4.80 9.87 16.36
C ALA A 34 -3.73 8.85 16.74
N SER A 35 -3.73 7.71 16.04
CA SER A 35 -2.73 6.68 16.28
C SER A 35 -1.37 7.34 16.11
N ASP A 36 -0.50 7.20 17.11
CA ASP A 36 0.89 7.66 17.02
C ASP A 36 1.67 6.90 15.93
N THR A 37 1.05 5.89 15.32
CA THR A 37 1.60 5.10 14.22
C THR A 37 1.84 5.93 12.95
N ARG A 38 2.94 5.61 12.28
CA ARG A 38 3.32 6.13 10.97
C ARG A 38 3.54 4.94 10.03
N VAL A 39 3.13 5.05 8.78
CA VAL A 39 3.41 4.04 7.76
C VAL A 39 4.07 4.69 6.55
N ILE A 40 5.24 4.19 6.17
CA ILE A 40 5.93 4.56 4.94
C ILE A 40 5.87 3.38 3.98
N PHE A 41 5.08 3.51 2.93
CA PHE A 41 5.10 2.63 1.78
C PHE A 41 6.24 3.02 0.83
N ILE A 42 7.20 2.13 0.62
CA ILE A 42 8.33 2.34 -0.28
C ILE A 42 8.18 1.41 -1.49
N SER A 43 8.11 2.00 -2.69
CA SER A 43 8.22 1.24 -3.94
C SER A 43 9.58 1.45 -4.57
N VAL A 44 10.31 0.35 -4.80
CA VAL A 44 11.58 0.38 -5.54
C VAL A 44 11.34 -0.19 -6.94
N ASP A 45 11.27 0.69 -7.91
CA ASP A 45 10.88 0.39 -9.29
C ASP A 45 11.90 -0.54 -9.96
N GLY A 46 11.41 -1.64 -10.54
CA GLY A 46 12.26 -2.62 -11.22
C GLY A 46 13.19 -3.43 -10.32
N LEU A 47 12.94 -3.50 -9.00
CA LEU A 47 13.80 -4.22 -8.06
C LEU A 47 13.54 -5.73 -8.08
N ARG A 48 14.56 -6.49 -8.48
CA ARG A 48 14.61 -7.95 -8.34
C ARG A 48 15.13 -8.36 -6.95
N PRO A 49 14.53 -9.37 -6.30
CA PRO A 49 14.97 -9.85 -4.99
C PRO A 49 16.32 -10.57 -5.05
N ASP A 50 16.64 -11.25 -6.15
CA ASP A 50 17.93 -11.92 -6.32
C ASP A 50 19.11 -10.94 -6.44
N ALA A 51 18.85 -9.68 -6.80
CA ALA A 51 19.86 -8.63 -6.77
C ALA A 51 20.28 -8.28 -5.33
N ILE A 52 19.34 -8.33 -4.37
CA ILE A 52 19.62 -8.09 -2.95
C ILE A 52 20.45 -9.23 -2.38
N THR A 53 20.04 -10.49 -2.63
CA THR A 53 20.76 -11.67 -2.12
C THR A 53 22.13 -11.83 -2.77
N THR A 54 22.27 -11.49 -4.06
CA THR A 54 23.58 -11.47 -4.75
C THR A 54 24.49 -10.37 -4.20
N HIS A 55 23.92 -9.26 -3.71
CA HIS A 55 24.71 -8.25 -3.01
C HIS A 55 25.26 -8.75 -1.68
N GLY A 56 24.38 -9.26 -0.83
CA GLY A 56 24.73 -9.68 0.53
C GLY A 56 24.68 -8.53 1.55
N PRO A 57 24.67 -8.85 2.85
CA PRO A 57 24.41 -7.89 3.93
C PRO A 57 25.46 -6.78 4.06
N GLU A 58 26.70 -7.03 3.61
CA GLU A 58 27.77 -6.02 3.66
C GLU A 58 27.61 -4.94 2.57
N ASP A 59 27.05 -5.29 1.42
CA ASP A 59 26.91 -4.39 0.28
C ASP A 59 25.58 -3.63 0.27
N VAL A 60 24.52 -4.23 0.81
CA VAL A 60 23.17 -3.65 0.91
C VAL A 60 22.58 -3.81 2.33
N PRO A 61 23.21 -3.19 3.35
CA PRO A 61 22.85 -3.40 4.75
C PRO A 61 21.42 -2.95 5.09
N ASN A 62 20.85 -1.97 4.40
CA ASN A 62 19.52 -1.45 4.74
C ASN A 62 18.39 -2.36 4.25
N PHE A 63 18.54 -3.00 3.10
CA PHE A 63 17.66 -4.08 2.68
C PHE A 63 17.77 -5.28 3.64
N TYR A 64 18.97 -5.60 4.12
CA TYR A 64 19.12 -6.64 5.14
C TYR A 64 18.59 -6.24 6.51
N ARG A 65 18.58 -4.95 6.87
CA ARG A 65 17.88 -4.46 8.06
C ARG A 65 16.39 -4.79 8.01
N LEU A 66 15.72 -4.54 6.89
CA LEU A 66 14.31 -4.93 6.68
C LEU A 66 14.11 -6.44 6.85
N ARG A 67 15.04 -7.27 6.37
CA ARG A 67 14.95 -8.73 6.47
C ARG A 67 15.21 -9.26 7.88
N ASN A 68 16.19 -8.68 8.58
CA ASN A 68 16.65 -9.17 9.88
C ASN A 68 15.75 -8.67 11.03
N GLU A 69 15.29 -7.42 10.95
CA GLU A 69 14.49 -6.77 11.99
C GLU A 69 12.99 -6.82 11.70
N GLY A 70 12.60 -7.22 10.49
CA GLY A 70 11.21 -7.28 10.04
C GLY A 70 10.79 -8.68 9.55
N ALA A 71 9.66 -8.74 8.85
CA ALA A 71 9.14 -9.92 8.19
C ALA A 71 9.24 -9.74 6.67
N PHE A 72 9.69 -10.75 5.95
CA PHE A 72 10.03 -10.60 4.54
C PHE A 72 9.68 -11.83 3.70
N THR A 73 9.52 -11.61 2.40
CA THR A 73 9.70 -12.67 1.40
C THR A 73 10.39 -12.12 0.16
N ASP A 74 11.28 -12.93 -0.40
CA ASP A 74 11.93 -12.68 -1.70
C ASP A 74 11.14 -13.30 -2.86
N ASN A 75 9.97 -13.89 -2.58
CA ASN A 75 9.18 -14.62 -3.57
C ASN A 75 7.73 -14.13 -3.66
N ALA A 76 7.51 -12.81 -3.59
CA ALA A 76 6.22 -12.20 -3.90
C ALA A 76 6.02 -12.06 -5.42
N ARG A 77 4.84 -11.59 -5.83
CA ARG A 77 4.47 -11.40 -7.24
C ARG A 77 4.00 -10.00 -7.58
N SER A 78 4.36 -9.53 -8.77
CA SER A 78 3.69 -8.38 -9.39
C SER A 78 2.22 -8.70 -9.68
N ALA A 79 1.51 -7.75 -10.30
CA ALA A 79 0.23 -8.03 -10.92
C ALA A 79 0.36 -9.18 -11.93
N VAL A 80 -0.65 -10.05 -11.96
CA VAL A 80 -0.65 -11.34 -12.68
C VAL A 80 -0.16 -11.19 -14.13
N ASN A 81 -0.80 -10.31 -14.91
CA ASN A 81 -0.53 -10.15 -16.33
C ASN A 81 0.18 -8.84 -16.68
N TYR A 82 0.71 -8.14 -15.67
CA TYR A 82 1.32 -6.83 -15.87
C TYR A 82 2.60 -6.73 -15.08
N THR A 83 3.70 -6.47 -15.79
CA THR A 83 5.03 -6.23 -15.22
C THR A 83 5.51 -4.84 -15.60
N ILE A 84 4.59 -3.88 -15.72
CA ILE A 84 4.85 -2.49 -16.10
C ILE A 84 4.39 -1.52 -15.01
N THR A 85 5.06 -0.38 -14.90
CA THR A 85 5.01 0.52 -13.73
C THR A 85 3.62 0.96 -13.30
N LEU A 86 2.91 1.74 -14.12
CA LEU A 86 1.65 2.36 -13.68
C LEU A 86 0.53 1.36 -13.32
N PRO A 87 0.29 0.28 -14.09
CA PRO A 87 -0.69 -0.73 -13.70
C PRO A 87 -0.37 -1.35 -12.35
N ASN A 88 0.89 -1.73 -12.09
CA ASN A 88 1.29 -2.32 -10.81
C ASN A 88 1.16 -1.33 -9.65
N HIS A 89 1.66 -0.11 -9.81
CA HIS A 89 1.56 0.92 -8.77
C HIS A 89 0.11 1.31 -8.48
N THR A 90 -0.77 1.31 -9.49
CA THR A 90 -2.20 1.51 -9.27
C THR A 90 -2.76 0.38 -8.41
N GLY A 91 -2.36 -0.87 -8.68
CA GLY A 91 -2.71 -2.01 -7.85
C GLY A 91 -2.21 -1.87 -6.40
N MET A 92 -0.97 -1.42 -6.18
CA MET A 92 -0.42 -1.19 -4.84
C MET A 92 -1.24 -0.19 -4.02
N VAL A 93 -1.59 0.97 -4.59
CA VAL A 93 -2.26 2.05 -3.84
C VAL A 93 -3.78 1.87 -3.73
N THR A 94 -4.37 0.97 -4.52
CA THR A 94 -5.82 0.67 -4.48
C THR A 94 -6.15 -0.72 -3.94
N SER A 95 -5.13 -1.57 -3.75
CA SER A 95 -5.25 -3.00 -3.46
C SER A 95 -6.20 -3.74 -4.41
N ARG A 96 -6.14 -3.39 -5.69
CA ARG A 96 -6.94 -3.99 -6.76
C ARG A 96 -6.05 -4.70 -7.76
N LEU A 97 -6.57 -5.75 -8.37
CA LEU A 97 -6.01 -6.24 -9.61
C LEU A 97 -6.27 -5.25 -10.75
N VAL A 98 -5.52 -5.41 -11.84
CA VAL A 98 -5.71 -4.62 -13.06
C VAL A 98 -7.04 -4.97 -13.72
N ALA A 99 -7.29 -6.26 -13.93
CA ALA A 99 -8.48 -6.78 -14.59
C ALA A 99 -9.54 -7.28 -13.58
N GLY A 100 -10.71 -7.66 -14.10
CA GLY A 100 -11.85 -8.12 -13.33
C GLY A 100 -12.87 -7.02 -13.05
N GLU A 101 -14.06 -7.41 -12.59
CA GLU A 101 -15.17 -6.50 -12.30
C GLU A 101 -14.75 -5.38 -11.32
N ASN A 102 -14.07 -5.76 -10.24
CA ASN A 102 -13.52 -4.86 -9.23
C ASN A 102 -12.04 -4.47 -9.49
N GLY A 103 -11.51 -4.77 -10.67
CA GLY A 103 -10.17 -4.32 -11.06
C GLY A 103 -10.11 -2.82 -11.32
N HIS A 104 -8.94 -2.19 -11.13
CA HIS A 104 -8.76 -0.76 -11.36
C HIS A 104 -8.75 -0.36 -12.85
N GLY A 105 -8.53 -1.32 -13.76
CA GLY A 105 -8.68 -1.14 -15.21
C GLY A 105 -7.63 -0.28 -15.89
N TRP A 106 -6.56 0.11 -15.21
CA TRP A 106 -5.51 0.98 -15.75
C TRP A 106 -4.37 0.15 -16.35
N THR A 107 -4.18 0.22 -17.67
CA THR A 107 -3.21 -0.59 -18.43
C THR A 107 -2.12 0.25 -19.11
N ILE A 108 -2.19 1.57 -18.99
CA ILE A 108 -1.33 2.54 -19.68
C ILE A 108 -0.05 2.81 -18.87
N ASN A 109 1.12 2.89 -19.52
CA ASN A 109 2.41 3.17 -18.86
C ASN A 109 3.16 4.40 -19.39
N HIS A 110 2.44 5.42 -19.84
CA HIS A 110 2.99 6.75 -20.14
C HIS A 110 2.29 7.83 -19.28
N ASP A 111 2.77 9.07 -19.36
CA ASP A 111 2.15 10.19 -18.65
C ASP A 111 0.67 10.31 -19.06
N PRO A 112 -0.26 10.44 -18.10
CA PRO A 112 -1.67 10.48 -18.42
C PRO A 112 -2.02 11.72 -19.25
N PRO A 113 -2.98 11.63 -20.19
CA PRO A 113 -3.52 12.81 -20.84
C PRO A 113 -4.04 13.84 -19.82
N ILE A 114 -4.03 15.12 -20.18
CA ILE A 114 -4.48 16.21 -19.30
C ILE A 114 -5.90 15.92 -18.80
N GLY A 115 -6.08 15.95 -17.48
CA GLY A 115 -7.37 15.73 -16.82
C GLY A 115 -7.86 14.28 -16.85
N MET A 116 -7.05 13.32 -17.34
CA MET A 116 -7.32 11.90 -17.19
C MET A 116 -7.12 11.50 -15.71
N THR A 117 -8.06 10.70 -15.21
CA THR A 117 -8.03 10.14 -13.85
C THR A 117 -8.35 8.66 -13.92
N LEU A 118 -7.97 7.91 -12.88
CA LEU A 118 -8.41 6.53 -12.71
C LEU A 118 -9.94 6.44 -12.73
N HIS A 119 -10.61 7.43 -12.14
CA HIS A 119 -12.07 7.47 -12.06
C HIS A 119 -12.72 7.54 -13.44
N LYS A 120 -12.19 8.41 -14.32
CA LYS A 120 -12.67 8.52 -15.70
C LYS A 120 -12.39 7.25 -16.49
N ASN A 121 -11.21 6.66 -16.31
CA ASN A 121 -10.84 5.41 -16.98
C ASN A 121 -11.77 4.25 -16.59
N LYS A 122 -12.11 4.14 -15.31
CA LYS A 122 -12.98 3.07 -14.80
C LYS A 122 -14.48 3.35 -15.01
N GLY A 123 -14.88 4.62 -15.15
CA GLY A 123 -16.28 5.04 -15.18
C GLY A 123 -16.91 5.22 -13.80
N GLY A 124 -16.09 5.37 -12.75
CA GLY A 124 -16.55 5.52 -11.37
C GLY A 124 -15.40 5.81 -10.40
N TYR A 125 -15.69 6.32 -9.21
CA TYR A 125 -14.66 6.62 -8.22
C TYR A 125 -13.94 5.34 -7.76
N ILE A 126 -12.62 5.41 -7.65
CA ILE A 126 -11.76 4.30 -7.18
C ILE A 126 -11.06 4.79 -5.91
N PRO A 127 -11.45 4.32 -4.72
CA PRO A 127 -10.74 4.65 -3.49
C PRO A 127 -9.30 4.12 -3.50
N SER A 128 -8.41 4.85 -2.83
CA SER A 128 -7.02 4.45 -2.54
C SER A 128 -6.76 4.40 -1.04
N MET A 129 -5.60 3.86 -0.65
CA MET A 129 -5.11 3.97 0.73
C MET A 129 -5.06 5.41 1.23
N PHE A 130 -4.75 6.38 0.33
CA PHE A 130 -4.77 7.79 0.66
C PHE A 130 -6.17 8.30 0.96
N SER A 131 -7.17 7.88 0.16
CA SER A 131 -8.57 8.24 0.42
C SER A 131 -9.02 7.75 1.80
N VAL A 132 -8.73 6.49 2.14
CA VAL A 132 -9.14 5.93 3.43
C VAL A 132 -8.42 6.61 4.60
N ALA A 133 -7.10 6.77 4.52
CA ALA A 133 -6.34 7.44 5.58
C ALA A 133 -6.83 8.89 5.80
N HIS A 134 -6.98 9.65 4.72
CA HIS A 134 -7.43 11.03 4.77
C HIS A 134 -8.85 11.17 5.33
N ASP A 135 -9.80 10.34 4.90
CA ASP A 135 -11.18 10.34 5.43
C ASP A 135 -11.24 9.99 6.93
N HIS A 136 -10.18 9.38 7.48
CA HIS A 136 -10.03 9.12 8.90
C HIS A 136 -9.22 10.22 9.63
N GLY A 137 -9.03 11.39 9.01
CA GLY A 137 -8.33 12.53 9.58
C GLY A 137 -6.81 12.38 9.65
N LEU A 138 -6.24 11.42 8.93
CA LEU A 138 -4.80 11.19 8.88
C LEU A 138 -4.16 11.99 7.73
N ARG A 139 -2.95 12.48 7.98
CA ARG A 139 -2.17 13.25 7.00
C ARG A 139 -1.38 12.32 6.07
N THR A 140 -1.47 12.61 4.78
CA THR A 140 -0.95 11.76 3.70
C THR A 140 0.10 12.46 2.85
N GLY A 141 1.01 11.71 2.24
CA GLY A 141 1.99 12.29 1.32
C GLY A 141 2.52 11.31 0.30
N MET A 142 2.92 11.83 -0.86
CA MET A 142 3.44 11.06 -1.98
C MET A 142 4.67 11.76 -2.57
N PHE A 143 5.81 11.07 -2.50
CA PHE A 143 7.13 11.55 -2.88
C PHE A 143 7.68 10.63 -3.97
N VAL A 144 7.70 11.12 -5.21
CA VAL A 144 7.88 10.26 -6.39
C VAL A 144 8.85 10.79 -7.43
N SER A 145 9.47 9.87 -8.17
CA SER A 145 10.54 10.18 -9.13
C SER A 145 10.19 9.92 -10.60
N LYS A 146 8.92 9.60 -10.92
CA LYS A 146 8.40 9.44 -12.29
C LYS A 146 7.22 10.39 -12.55
N THR A 147 7.23 11.11 -13.67
CA THR A 147 6.20 12.09 -14.07
C THR A 147 4.80 11.49 -14.20
N LYS A 148 4.71 10.22 -14.62
CA LYS A 148 3.46 9.51 -14.85
C LYS A 148 2.61 9.29 -13.58
N PHE A 149 3.21 9.43 -12.40
CA PHE A 149 2.47 9.44 -11.12
C PHE A 149 1.62 10.69 -10.91
N SER A 150 1.70 11.68 -11.80
CA SER A 150 0.67 12.73 -11.91
C SER A 150 -0.73 12.14 -12.08
N LEU A 151 -0.88 10.89 -12.54
CA LEU A 151 -2.17 10.17 -12.55
C LEU A 151 -2.80 10.09 -11.16
N PHE A 152 -2.02 9.83 -10.12
CA PHE A 152 -2.50 9.65 -8.75
C PHE A 152 -2.91 10.99 -8.15
N GLU A 153 -2.07 12.02 -8.33
CA GLU A 153 -2.42 13.40 -7.96
C GLU A 153 -3.67 13.90 -8.71
N ASN A 154 -3.77 13.63 -10.00
CA ASN A 154 -4.95 13.99 -10.77
C ASN A 154 -6.21 13.25 -10.29
N SER A 155 -6.08 12.02 -9.79
CA SER A 155 -7.22 11.21 -9.37
C SER A 155 -7.68 11.58 -7.96
N TRP A 156 -6.75 11.72 -7.02
CA TRP A 156 -7.05 11.88 -5.60
C TRP A 156 -6.72 13.26 -5.02
N GLY A 157 -6.20 14.18 -5.84
CA GLY A 157 -6.01 15.57 -5.44
C GLY A 157 -7.32 16.36 -5.38
N GLU A 158 -7.24 17.61 -4.88
CA GLU A 158 -8.37 18.49 -4.53
C GLU A 158 -9.52 18.50 -5.54
N LYS A 159 -9.22 18.51 -6.84
CA LYS A 159 -10.22 18.61 -7.91
C LYS A 159 -11.10 17.36 -8.05
N HIS A 160 -10.54 16.17 -7.85
CA HIS A 160 -11.19 14.90 -8.21
C HIS A 160 -11.31 13.89 -7.07
N GLY A 161 -10.66 14.11 -5.92
CA GLY A 161 -10.89 13.30 -4.72
C GLY A 161 -12.34 13.40 -4.25
N ALA A 162 -12.85 12.35 -3.61
CA ALA A 162 -14.23 12.33 -3.11
C ALA A 162 -14.39 13.23 -1.86
N PRO A 163 -15.62 13.64 -1.48
CA PRO A 163 -15.88 14.12 -0.13
C PRO A 163 -15.58 13.05 0.92
N ASP A 164 -15.22 13.46 2.13
CA ASP A 164 -15.01 12.54 3.27
C ASP A 164 -16.36 11.89 3.63
N LEU A 165 -16.40 10.56 3.72
CA LEU A 165 -17.61 9.81 4.07
C LEU A 165 -17.68 9.45 5.57
N VAL A 166 -16.56 9.61 6.27
CA VAL A 166 -16.37 9.25 7.68
C VAL A 166 -15.69 10.44 8.36
N GLY A 167 -15.96 10.65 9.65
CA GLY A 167 -15.26 11.67 10.43
C GLY A 167 -15.58 13.12 10.03
N PRO A 168 -14.74 14.08 10.46
CA PRO A 168 -14.79 15.47 10.01
C PRO A 168 -14.46 15.60 8.52
N ASP A 169 -14.96 16.65 7.87
CA ASP A 169 -14.56 16.97 6.49
C ASP A 169 -13.17 17.61 6.48
N ASN A 170 -12.16 16.84 6.06
CA ASN A 170 -10.78 17.28 5.90
C ASN A 170 -10.49 17.78 4.47
N GLY A 171 -11.51 17.83 3.61
CA GLY A 171 -11.43 18.30 2.24
C GLY A 171 -11.22 17.18 1.21
N ARG A 172 -11.25 17.57 -0.06
CA ARG A 172 -11.19 16.61 -1.18
C ARG A 172 -9.77 16.21 -1.58
N ASN A 173 -8.76 16.87 -1.03
CA ASN A 173 -7.36 16.63 -1.39
C ASN A 173 -6.76 15.46 -0.62
N LYS A 174 -7.02 14.23 -1.05
CA LYS A 174 -6.63 13.01 -0.33
C LYS A 174 -5.13 12.76 -0.26
N ILE A 175 -4.33 13.55 -0.99
CA ILE A 175 -2.87 13.54 -0.96
C ILE A 175 -2.42 14.93 -0.50
N ASP A 176 -2.20 15.11 0.80
CA ASP A 176 -1.91 16.45 1.37
C ASP A 176 -0.61 17.05 0.84
N ARG A 177 0.34 16.18 0.47
CA ARG A 177 1.62 16.58 -0.10
C ARG A 177 1.97 15.71 -1.29
N TYR A 178 2.00 16.30 -2.48
CA TYR A 178 2.58 15.68 -3.67
C TYR A 178 3.90 16.33 -4.05
N GLU A 179 4.97 15.52 -4.13
CA GLU A 179 6.30 15.97 -4.56
C GLU A 179 6.83 15.06 -5.64
N MET A 180 6.88 15.58 -6.88
CA MET A 180 7.57 14.92 -7.98
C MET A 180 8.93 15.59 -8.22
N LYS A 181 9.99 14.77 -8.30
CA LYS A 181 11.33 15.18 -8.72
C LYS A 181 11.84 14.26 -9.82
N ARG A 182 12.90 14.68 -10.53
CA ARG A 182 13.42 13.93 -11.68
C ARG A 182 14.24 12.69 -11.30
N THR A 183 14.79 12.65 -10.08
CA THR A 183 15.64 11.57 -9.57
C THR A 183 15.21 11.20 -8.15
N SER A 184 15.50 9.97 -7.71
CA SER A 184 15.12 9.52 -6.35
C SER A 184 15.91 10.26 -5.28
N GLU A 185 17.17 10.60 -5.54
CA GLU A 185 18.00 11.39 -4.62
C GLU A 185 17.33 12.74 -4.31
N LEU A 186 16.83 13.44 -5.34
CA LEU A 186 16.09 14.69 -5.14
C LEU A 186 14.76 14.49 -4.41
N VAL A 187 14.14 13.31 -4.56
CA VAL A 187 12.93 12.94 -3.80
C VAL A 187 13.28 12.77 -2.32
N ILE A 188 14.30 11.99 -1.99
CA ILE A 188 14.74 11.74 -0.60
C ILE A 188 15.21 13.05 0.05
N ASP A 189 16.04 13.85 -0.63
CA ASP A 189 16.45 15.19 -0.19
C ASP A 189 15.24 16.07 0.16
N LYS A 190 14.18 16.02 -0.67
CA LYS A 190 12.96 16.80 -0.45
C LYS A 190 12.16 16.22 0.71
N LEU A 191 12.04 14.90 0.80
CA LEU A 191 11.37 14.20 1.88
C LEU A 191 11.99 14.58 3.23
N GLU A 192 13.30 14.47 3.37
CA GLU A 192 14.02 14.83 4.61
C GLU A 192 13.77 16.27 5.03
N ARG A 193 13.80 17.22 4.08
CA ARG A 193 13.52 18.63 4.36
C ARG A 193 12.09 18.85 4.83
N VAL A 194 11.13 18.10 4.29
CA VAL A 194 9.72 18.20 4.68
C VAL A 194 9.49 17.53 6.04
N MET A 195 10.06 16.34 6.29
CA MET A 195 9.98 15.62 7.58
C MET A 195 10.68 16.33 8.75
N LYS A 196 11.35 17.47 8.52
CA LYS A 196 11.85 18.37 9.58
C LYS A 196 10.78 19.35 10.08
N LYS A 197 9.67 19.50 9.35
CA LYS A 197 8.64 20.52 9.59
C LYS A 197 7.23 19.95 9.65
N GLU A 198 7.02 18.81 9.02
CA GLU A 198 5.72 18.18 8.84
C GLU A 198 5.83 16.69 9.25
N THR A 199 4.80 16.19 9.91
CA THR A 199 4.58 14.76 10.14
C THR A 199 3.55 14.23 9.16
N PHE A 200 3.58 12.93 8.89
CA PHE A 200 2.60 12.24 8.05
C PHE A 200 2.28 10.91 8.68
N ASP A 201 1.02 10.50 8.66
CA ASP A 201 0.60 9.20 9.13
C ASP A 201 0.78 8.14 8.03
N LEU A 202 0.58 8.53 6.75
CA LEU A 202 0.81 7.67 5.60
C LEU A 202 1.67 8.38 4.53
N LEU A 203 2.82 7.79 4.21
CA LEU A 203 3.69 8.23 3.12
C LEU A 203 3.83 7.16 2.05
N MET A 204 3.85 7.57 0.79
CA MET A 204 4.39 6.78 -0.31
C MET A 204 5.69 7.41 -0.82
N VAL A 205 6.74 6.61 -0.90
CA VAL A 205 8.06 7.01 -1.43
C VAL A 205 8.42 6.10 -2.60
N HIS A 206 8.86 6.69 -3.71
CA HIS A 206 9.23 5.94 -4.92
C HIS A 206 10.69 6.14 -5.32
N ILE A 207 11.42 5.03 -5.38
CA ILE A 207 12.82 4.96 -5.80
C ILE A 207 12.91 4.31 -7.18
N ARG A 208 13.31 5.07 -8.19
CA ARG A 208 13.34 4.65 -9.61
C ARG A 208 14.66 4.05 -10.09
N ASN A 209 15.67 3.97 -9.22
CA ASN A 209 17.06 3.76 -9.63
C ASN A 209 17.24 2.41 -10.36
N PRO A 210 16.76 1.26 -9.84
CA PRO A 210 16.95 -0.03 -10.50
C PRO A 210 16.31 -0.12 -11.88
N ASP A 211 15.06 0.31 -12.04
CA ASP A 211 14.40 0.37 -13.34
C ASP A 211 15.13 1.27 -14.36
N THR A 212 15.58 2.44 -13.91
CA THR A 212 16.32 3.37 -14.79
C THR A 212 17.60 2.73 -15.32
N ALA A 213 18.35 2.03 -14.45
CA ALA A 213 19.54 1.29 -14.85
C ALA A 213 19.22 0.09 -15.75
N GLY A 214 18.15 -0.63 -15.43
CA GLY A 214 17.64 -1.76 -16.21
C GLY A 214 17.31 -1.37 -17.65
N HIS A 215 16.65 -0.23 -17.86
CA HIS A 215 16.39 0.27 -19.22
C HIS A 215 17.66 0.63 -20.01
N VAL A 216 18.77 0.94 -19.34
CA VAL A 216 20.04 1.31 -20.01
C VAL A 216 20.81 0.06 -20.46
N GLN A 217 20.97 -0.95 -19.59
CA GLN A 217 21.85 -2.11 -19.81
C GLN A 217 21.24 -3.49 -19.46
N GLY A 218 19.96 -3.53 -19.11
CA GLY A 218 19.25 -4.71 -18.63
C GLY A 218 19.48 -4.98 -17.15
N TRP A 219 18.65 -5.88 -16.60
CA TRP A 219 18.62 -6.22 -15.17
C TRP A 219 19.68 -7.26 -14.80
N ARG A 220 20.93 -7.01 -15.19
CA ARG A 220 22.02 -7.97 -15.00
C ARG A 220 22.46 -8.02 -13.54
N THR A 221 22.25 -9.15 -12.87
CA THR A 221 22.63 -9.37 -11.46
C THR A 221 24.08 -9.81 -11.26
N THR A 222 24.81 -10.17 -12.33
CA THR A 222 26.25 -10.41 -12.25
C THR A 222 27.02 -9.10 -12.01
N LYS A 223 27.84 -9.07 -10.97
CA LYS A 223 28.65 -7.91 -10.59
C LYS A 223 29.96 -7.86 -11.40
N PRO A 224 30.44 -6.66 -11.80
CA PRO A 224 29.77 -5.37 -11.72
C PRO A 224 28.74 -5.18 -12.84
N SER A 225 27.66 -4.44 -12.56
CA SER A 225 26.71 -3.95 -13.58
C SER A 225 26.09 -2.63 -13.14
N LEU A 226 25.58 -1.84 -14.11
CA LEU A 226 24.87 -0.61 -13.80
C LEU A 226 23.63 -0.88 -12.93
N TYR A 227 22.93 -1.98 -13.19
CA TYR A 227 21.79 -2.42 -12.40
C TYR A 227 22.19 -2.75 -10.95
N MET A 228 23.23 -3.54 -10.73
CA MET A 228 23.69 -3.86 -9.37
C MET A 228 24.16 -2.61 -8.61
N ASN A 229 24.88 -1.70 -9.27
CA ASN A 229 25.27 -0.42 -8.65
C ASN A 229 24.03 0.43 -8.30
N SER A 230 22.99 0.41 -9.13
CA SER A 230 21.75 1.14 -8.84
C SER A 230 20.92 0.53 -7.71
N VAL A 231 21.00 -0.79 -7.49
CA VAL A 231 20.41 -1.46 -6.32
C VAL A 231 21.16 -1.05 -5.05
N LYS A 232 22.51 -0.98 -5.09
CA LYS A 232 23.31 -0.43 -3.99
C LYS A 232 22.95 1.03 -3.70
N LYS A 233 22.72 1.83 -4.75
CA LYS A 233 22.23 3.21 -4.58
C LYS A 233 20.83 3.29 -3.95
N ALA A 234 19.92 2.38 -4.32
CA ALA A 234 18.61 2.30 -3.68
C ALA A 234 18.72 1.92 -2.19
N ASP A 235 19.68 1.06 -1.82
CA ASP A 235 19.98 0.73 -0.43
C ASP A 235 20.50 1.95 0.36
N GLU A 236 21.41 2.74 -0.21
CA GLU A 236 21.88 3.99 0.41
C GLU A 236 20.71 4.95 0.71
N LEU A 237 19.81 5.15 -0.26
CA LEU A 237 18.62 5.99 -0.09
C LEU A 237 17.63 5.44 0.95
N LEU A 238 17.55 4.12 1.10
CA LEU A 238 16.80 3.49 2.19
C LEU A 238 17.48 3.76 3.55
N GLY A 239 18.81 3.76 3.59
CA GLY A 239 19.59 4.17 4.76
C GLY A 239 19.30 5.59 5.21
N ASP A 240 19.22 6.54 4.26
CA ASP A 240 18.85 7.93 4.55
C ASP A 240 17.45 8.04 5.20
N ILE A 241 16.48 7.25 4.70
CA ILE A 241 15.13 7.16 5.30
C ILE A 241 15.19 6.59 6.71
N PHE A 242 15.93 5.50 6.92
CA PHE A 242 16.10 4.89 8.24
C PHE A 242 16.75 5.86 9.23
N GLU A 243 17.82 6.54 8.83
CA GLU A 243 18.50 7.55 9.64
C GLU A 243 17.51 8.64 10.09
N LYS A 244 16.65 9.09 9.17
CA LYS A 244 15.64 10.09 9.49
C LYS A 244 14.57 9.58 10.47
N ILE A 245 14.16 8.32 10.35
CA ILE A 245 13.24 7.68 11.31
C ILE A 245 13.91 7.59 12.68
N ASP A 246 15.10 7.01 12.75
CA ASP A 246 15.81 6.70 14.00
C ASP A 246 16.14 7.97 14.80
N LYS A 247 16.49 9.06 14.11
CA LYS A 247 16.85 10.34 14.74
C LYS A 247 15.66 11.23 15.11
N SER A 248 14.43 10.86 14.77
CA SER A 248 13.26 11.72 14.97
C SER A 248 12.28 11.12 15.98
N PRO A 249 12.04 11.76 17.15
CA PRO A 249 11.10 11.26 18.15
C PRO A 249 9.65 11.07 17.65
N ASP A 250 9.25 11.84 16.64
CA ASP A 250 7.93 11.73 16.00
C ASP A 250 7.77 10.47 15.13
N TRP A 251 8.87 9.76 14.86
CA TRP A 251 8.94 8.62 13.93
C TRP A 251 9.51 7.36 14.59
N SER A 252 10.57 7.50 15.39
CA SER A 252 11.27 6.39 16.04
C SER A 252 10.33 5.61 16.97
N GLY A 253 10.37 4.27 16.87
CA GLY A 253 9.51 3.37 17.65
C GLY A 253 8.01 3.42 17.29
N LYS A 254 7.63 4.20 16.27
CA LYS A 254 6.24 4.42 15.85
C LYS A 254 6.00 4.15 14.37
N THR A 255 7.06 3.96 13.59
CA THR A 255 7.02 3.87 12.13
C THR A 255 7.09 2.43 11.65
N TYR A 256 6.17 2.08 10.73
CA TYR A 256 6.28 0.90 9.90
C TYR A 256 6.78 1.28 8.50
N ILE A 257 7.57 0.38 7.91
CA ILE A 257 7.92 0.40 6.48
C ILE A 257 7.28 -0.81 5.83
N VAL A 258 6.56 -0.59 4.73
CA VAL A 258 6.16 -1.64 3.78
C VAL A 258 6.92 -1.39 2.49
N LEU A 259 7.81 -2.30 2.08
CA LEU A 259 8.64 -2.16 0.89
C LEU A 259 8.34 -3.27 -0.12
N THR A 260 8.12 -2.91 -1.38
CA THR A 260 8.01 -3.87 -2.48
C THR A 260 8.43 -3.25 -3.82
N ALA A 261 8.27 -4.00 -4.91
CA ALA A 261 8.55 -3.57 -6.27
C ALA A 261 7.34 -3.75 -7.18
N ASP A 262 7.28 -3.01 -8.27
CA ASP A 262 6.26 -3.14 -9.30
C ASP A 262 6.53 -4.30 -10.26
N HIS A 263 7.80 -4.50 -10.58
CA HIS A 263 8.31 -5.59 -11.41
C HIS A 263 9.81 -5.78 -11.14
N GLY A 264 10.38 -6.83 -11.74
CA GLY A 264 11.82 -6.97 -11.92
C GLY A 264 12.22 -6.71 -13.38
N GLY A 265 13.13 -7.53 -13.92
CA GLY A 265 13.55 -7.40 -15.30
C GLY A 265 14.42 -8.57 -15.76
N LEU A 266 14.30 -8.95 -17.03
CA LEU A 266 15.16 -9.97 -17.63
C LEU A 266 16.63 -9.53 -17.73
N THR A 267 17.52 -10.49 -17.52
CA THR A 267 18.95 -10.31 -17.82
C THR A 267 19.13 -10.08 -19.32
N GLY A 268 19.70 -8.95 -19.71
CA GLY A 268 20.00 -8.61 -21.11
C GLY A 268 18.85 -7.96 -21.90
N ALA A 269 17.62 -7.95 -21.38
CA ALA A 269 16.53 -7.18 -21.96
C ALA A 269 16.48 -5.78 -21.37
N LYS A 270 16.14 -4.78 -22.19
CA LYS A 270 15.96 -3.38 -21.77
C LYS A 270 14.49 -2.98 -21.61
N GLN A 271 13.62 -3.98 -21.61
CA GLN A 271 12.17 -3.85 -21.43
C GLN A 271 11.73 -4.94 -20.45
N HIS A 272 10.61 -4.69 -19.79
CA HIS A 272 10.09 -5.54 -18.73
C HIS A 272 8.62 -5.92 -19.00
N ASN A 273 8.14 -5.82 -20.24
CA ASN A 273 6.76 -6.11 -20.65
C ASN A 273 6.47 -7.59 -20.96
N LEU A 274 7.48 -8.47 -20.86
CA LEU A 274 7.30 -9.92 -21.02
C LEU A 274 6.78 -10.52 -19.69
N ASN A 275 5.49 -10.44 -19.47
CA ASN A 275 4.82 -10.79 -18.21
C ASN A 275 4.84 -12.29 -17.85
N GLU A 276 5.26 -13.17 -18.76
CA GLU A 276 5.45 -14.61 -18.52
C GLU A 276 6.83 -14.94 -17.95
N GLN A 277 7.72 -13.95 -17.84
CA GLN A 277 9.11 -14.16 -17.44
C GLN A 277 9.28 -13.93 -15.94
N ARG A 278 9.83 -14.93 -15.25
CA ARG A 278 9.93 -14.95 -13.79
C ARG A 278 10.68 -13.74 -13.23
N GLU A 279 11.76 -13.35 -13.87
CA GLU A 279 12.56 -12.21 -13.46
C GLU A 279 11.80 -10.89 -13.58
N ASN A 280 10.74 -10.82 -14.38
CA ASN A 280 9.89 -9.64 -14.48
C ASN A 280 8.80 -9.59 -13.40
N TYR A 281 8.29 -10.74 -12.93
CA TYR A 281 7.17 -10.77 -11.97
C TYR A 281 7.55 -11.17 -10.54
N THR A 282 8.73 -11.73 -10.29
CA THR A 282 9.20 -12.07 -8.94
C THR A 282 9.84 -10.84 -8.30
N ILE A 283 9.28 -10.42 -7.18
CA ILE A 283 9.60 -9.17 -6.48
C ILE A 283 9.83 -9.41 -4.99
N PRO A 284 10.58 -8.54 -4.28
CA PRO A 284 10.61 -8.55 -2.83
C PRO A 284 9.32 -8.00 -2.23
N PHE A 285 8.94 -8.45 -1.04
CA PHE A 285 7.92 -7.82 -0.21
C PHE A 285 8.35 -7.89 1.25
N TYR A 286 8.68 -6.73 1.82
CA TYR A 286 9.29 -6.59 3.14
C TYR A 286 8.44 -5.69 4.02
N VAL A 287 8.37 -6.02 5.31
CA VAL A 287 7.66 -5.26 6.32
C VAL A 287 8.57 -5.11 7.52
N TRP A 288 8.68 -3.91 8.06
CA TRP A 288 9.52 -3.60 9.22
C TRP A 288 8.81 -2.59 10.11
N GLY A 289 9.02 -2.66 11.42
CA GLY A 289 8.43 -1.73 12.38
C GLY A 289 8.12 -2.39 13.73
N PRO A 290 7.54 -1.63 14.67
CA PRO A 290 7.20 -2.14 16.01
C PRO A 290 6.30 -3.39 15.95
N GLY A 291 6.65 -4.45 16.67
CA GLY A 291 5.84 -5.68 16.75
C GLY A 291 5.86 -6.58 15.50
N VAL A 292 6.47 -6.14 14.40
CA VAL A 292 6.71 -7.01 13.23
C VAL A 292 7.65 -8.13 13.63
N SER A 293 7.33 -9.38 13.28
CA SER A 293 8.11 -10.56 13.68
C SER A 293 9.48 -10.57 13.00
N PRO A 294 10.60 -10.35 13.74
CA PRO A 294 11.92 -10.21 13.13
C PRO A 294 12.40 -11.50 12.45
N GLY A 295 13.06 -11.38 11.31
CA GLY A 295 13.64 -12.49 10.56
C GLY A 295 12.64 -13.49 9.98
N SER A 296 11.33 -13.20 10.06
CA SER A 296 10.29 -14.18 9.76
C SER A 296 9.91 -14.19 8.27
N ASP A 297 9.70 -15.37 7.70
CA ASP A 297 9.15 -15.51 6.35
C ASP A 297 7.64 -15.19 6.34
N LEU A 298 7.23 -14.24 5.50
CA LEU A 298 5.83 -13.83 5.42
C LEU A 298 4.89 -14.98 5.02
N TYR A 299 5.36 -15.97 4.26
CA TYR A 299 4.52 -17.14 3.96
C TYR A 299 4.35 -18.04 5.18
N ALA A 300 5.41 -18.25 5.98
CA ALA A 300 5.33 -19.00 7.22
C ALA A 300 4.41 -18.36 8.27
N LEU A 301 4.29 -17.02 8.26
CA LEU A 301 3.35 -16.29 9.11
C LEU A 301 1.88 -16.40 8.65
N ASN A 302 1.63 -16.81 7.40
CA ASN A 302 0.31 -16.80 6.78
C ASN A 302 -0.08 -18.13 6.11
N PRO A 303 0.08 -19.30 6.78
CA PRO A 303 -0.08 -20.60 6.14
C PRO A 303 -1.51 -20.90 5.66
N GLY A 304 -2.50 -20.20 6.20
CA GLY A 304 -3.92 -20.38 5.85
C GLY A 304 -4.47 -19.40 4.80
N SER A 305 -3.76 -18.32 4.50
CA SER A 305 -4.24 -17.24 3.61
C SER A 305 -3.27 -16.91 2.47
N ARG A 306 -2.02 -17.36 2.55
CA ARG A 306 -0.98 -17.12 1.55
C ARG A 306 -0.19 -18.40 1.26
N GLN A 307 0.19 -18.60 0.00
CA GLN A 307 1.02 -19.72 -0.41
C GLN A 307 2.21 -19.25 -1.23
N ASN A 308 3.39 -19.77 -0.90
CA ASN A 308 4.60 -19.49 -1.65
C ASN A 308 4.45 -20.06 -3.08
N PRO A 309 4.52 -19.22 -4.13
CA PRO A 309 4.22 -19.65 -5.50
C PRO A 309 5.37 -20.42 -6.18
N GLY A 310 6.50 -20.63 -5.49
CA GLY A 310 7.70 -21.23 -6.09
C GLY A 310 8.15 -20.42 -7.32
N GLU A 311 8.08 -21.05 -8.50
CA GLU A 311 8.47 -20.41 -9.77
C GLU A 311 7.28 -19.84 -10.56
N LEU A 312 6.06 -20.23 -10.19
CA LEU A 312 4.85 -19.90 -10.93
C LEU A 312 4.41 -18.46 -10.67
N ASN A 313 3.64 -17.90 -11.59
CA ASN A 313 2.83 -16.70 -11.36
C ASN A 313 1.35 -17.09 -11.45
N PRO A 314 0.78 -17.70 -10.39
CA PRO A 314 -0.59 -18.18 -10.43
C PRO A 314 -1.56 -17.01 -10.66
N VAL A 315 -2.70 -17.26 -11.28
CA VAL A 315 -3.80 -16.29 -11.25
C VAL A 315 -4.41 -16.23 -9.84
N LEU A 316 -5.15 -15.18 -9.52
CA LEU A 316 -5.90 -15.14 -8.27
C LEU A 316 -7.08 -16.12 -8.37
N THR A 317 -7.11 -17.10 -7.47
CA THR A 317 -8.17 -18.10 -7.35
C THR A 317 -9.03 -17.80 -6.12
N ASN A 318 -10.32 -18.13 -6.20
CA ASN A 318 -11.27 -17.94 -5.08
C ASN A 318 -11.10 -18.98 -3.96
N ASP A 319 -10.17 -19.93 -4.10
CA ASP A 319 -9.94 -21.05 -3.18
C ASP A 319 -9.01 -20.70 -1.99
N GLY A 320 -8.52 -19.45 -1.92
CA GLY A 320 -8.00 -18.87 -0.68
C GLY A 320 -6.48 -18.92 -0.48
N THR A 321 -5.71 -19.58 -1.34
CA THR A 321 -4.24 -19.58 -1.25
C THR A 321 -3.59 -18.86 -2.42
N GLN A 322 -3.42 -17.55 -2.26
CA GLN A 322 -2.78 -16.67 -3.24
C GLN A 322 -1.34 -16.35 -2.82
N PRO A 323 -0.41 -16.07 -3.76
CA PRO A 323 0.88 -15.52 -3.40
C PRO A 323 0.71 -14.15 -2.78
N ILE A 324 1.69 -13.72 -2.00
CA ILE A 324 1.80 -12.31 -1.61
C ILE A 324 2.10 -11.52 -2.88
N ARG A 325 1.34 -10.46 -3.11
CA ARG A 325 1.50 -9.57 -4.27
C ARG A 325 1.83 -8.16 -3.85
N ASN A 326 2.41 -7.39 -4.77
CA ASN A 326 2.58 -5.96 -4.53
C ASN A 326 1.25 -5.23 -4.23
N ALA A 327 0.12 -5.70 -4.77
CA ALA A 327 -1.20 -5.17 -4.47
C ALA A 327 -1.68 -5.39 -3.01
N ASP A 328 -1.04 -6.29 -2.24
CA ASP A 328 -1.32 -6.41 -0.80
C ASP A 328 -0.89 -5.14 -0.02
N ALA A 329 0.02 -4.33 -0.58
CA ALA A 329 0.65 -3.21 0.12
C ALA A 329 -0.34 -2.18 0.66
N GLY A 330 -1.28 -1.67 -0.16
CA GLY A 330 -2.20 -0.60 0.25
C GLY A 330 -3.05 -0.99 1.46
N ASN A 331 -3.70 -2.14 1.41
CA ASN A 331 -4.50 -2.68 2.52
C ASN A 331 -3.63 -3.06 3.72
N LEU A 332 -2.41 -3.57 3.53
CA LEU A 332 -1.49 -3.78 4.65
C LEU A 332 -1.11 -2.46 5.33
N CYS A 333 -0.83 -1.40 4.57
CA CYS A 333 -0.56 -0.07 5.14
C CYS A 333 -1.74 0.44 5.97
N LEU A 334 -2.97 0.24 5.51
CA LEU A 334 -4.16 0.60 6.29
C LEU A 334 -4.34 -0.26 7.54
N ASP A 335 -4.13 -1.58 7.45
CA ASP A 335 -4.20 -2.47 8.62
C ASP A 335 -3.19 -2.08 9.71
N LEU A 336 -1.97 -1.68 9.31
CA LEU A 336 -0.94 -1.19 10.22
C LEU A 336 -1.34 0.14 10.89
N LEU A 337 -2.10 0.99 10.20
CA LEU A 337 -2.69 2.21 10.77
C LEU A 337 -3.94 1.94 11.62
N GLY A 338 -4.43 0.70 11.68
CA GLY A 338 -5.68 0.35 12.36
C GLY A 338 -6.93 0.82 11.60
N LEU A 339 -6.83 0.96 10.27
CA LEU A 339 -7.89 1.42 9.39
C LEU A 339 -8.55 0.27 8.62
N PRO A 340 -9.82 0.44 8.17
CA PRO A 340 -10.49 -0.56 7.34
C PRO A 340 -9.82 -0.72 5.98
N ALA A 341 -10.10 -1.85 5.31
CA ALA A 341 -9.66 -2.08 3.93
C ALA A 341 -10.22 -1.05 2.96
N ILE A 342 -9.50 -0.80 1.87
CA ILE A 342 -9.92 0.09 0.78
C ILE A 342 -11.26 -0.42 0.22
N PRO A 343 -12.33 0.39 0.22
CA PRO A 343 -13.64 -0.05 -0.26
C PRO A 343 -13.57 -0.61 -1.69
N GLY A 344 -14.08 -1.83 -1.85
CA GLY A 344 -14.11 -2.59 -3.09
C GLY A 344 -12.77 -3.18 -3.55
N SER A 345 -11.68 -3.03 -2.80
CA SER A 345 -10.40 -3.69 -3.09
C SER A 345 -10.55 -5.20 -3.24
N THR A 346 -9.65 -5.83 -4.00
CA THR A 346 -9.72 -7.27 -4.34
C THR A 346 -8.56 -8.07 -3.79
N VAL A 347 -7.52 -7.43 -3.27
CA VAL A 347 -6.32 -8.06 -2.72
C VAL A 347 -6.20 -7.66 -1.26
N ASN A 348 -5.99 -8.64 -0.37
CA ASN A 348 -5.95 -8.43 1.08
C ASN A 348 -7.17 -7.66 1.63
N SER A 349 -8.36 -7.81 1.03
CA SER A 349 -9.58 -7.08 1.43
C SER A 349 -10.08 -7.48 2.82
N ASN A 350 -9.67 -8.65 3.32
CA ASN A 350 -9.99 -9.15 4.66
C ASN A 350 -8.94 -8.71 5.71
N LEU A 351 -7.90 -7.95 5.32
CA LEU A 351 -6.78 -7.57 6.19
C LEU A 351 -6.14 -8.78 6.89
N ASP A 352 -5.91 -9.85 6.11
CA ASP A 352 -5.50 -11.16 6.59
C ASP A 352 -4.02 -11.48 6.33
N LEU A 353 -3.26 -10.56 5.73
CA LEU A 353 -1.81 -10.63 5.66
C LEU A 353 -1.19 -10.22 7.02
N LYS A 354 -0.79 -11.20 7.82
CA LYS A 354 -0.16 -11.02 9.13
C LYS A 354 1.36 -10.87 9.00
N VAL A 355 1.93 -9.97 9.79
CA VAL A 355 3.36 -9.62 9.75
C VAL A 355 4.04 -9.79 11.11
N GLY A 356 3.37 -10.45 12.05
CA GLY A 356 3.63 -10.31 13.49
C GLY A 356 2.85 -9.14 14.05
N ARG A 357 2.53 -9.20 15.34
CA ARG A 357 2.12 -8.05 16.17
C ARG A 357 2.54 -8.32 17.61
#